data_AF-A0A7X0F9V0-F1
#
_entry.id   AF-A0A7X0F9V0-F1
#
_cell.length_a   1.000
_cell.length_b   1.000
_cell.length_c   1.000
_cell.angle_alpha   90.00
_cell.angle_beta   90.00
_cell.angle_gamma   90.00
#
_symmetry.space_group_name_H-M   'P 1'
#
loop_
_entity.id
_entity.type
_entity.pdbx_description
1 polymer ?
#
loop_
_entity_poly.entity_id
_entity_poly.type
_entity_poly.pdbx_seq_one_letter_code
_entity_poly.pdbx_strand_id
1 'polypeptide(L)' 'MIEITIFPMRTLPEGSATIAERPIEPDSWDVLVRDENGDVLDEADDIKTYAAVETVLAAFLLKYPDADVEEL' A
#
# COMPACT_ATOMS: atom_id res chain seq x y z
N MET A 1 -11.97 12.59 -4.87
CA MET A 1 -11.40 11.44 -5.61
C MET A 1 -10.84 10.46 -4.58
N ILE A 2 -11.06 9.16 -4.76
CA ILE A 2 -10.48 8.13 -3.89
C ILE A 2 -9.18 7.64 -4.54
N GLU A 3 -8.15 7.41 -3.74
CA GLU A 3 -6.84 6.91 -4.18
C GLU A 3 -6.47 5.67 -3.37
N ILE A 4 -5.94 4.64 -4.03
CA ILE A 4 -5.31 3.48 -3.41
C ILE A 4 -3.81 3.58 -3.68
N THR A 5 -3.01 3.72 -2.64
CA THR A 5 -1.55 3.83 -2.75
C THR A 5 -0.88 2.58 -2.19
N ILE A 6 0.02 1.98 -2.97
CA ILE A 6 0.85 0.85 -2.58
C ILE A 6 2.23 1.37 -2.18
N PHE A 7 2.60 1.17 -0.93
CA PHE A 7 3.89 1.58 -0.37
C PHE A 7 4.81 0.36 -0.25
N PRO A 8 5.92 0.29 -0.99
CA PRO A 8 6.95 -0.71 -0.73
C PRO A 8 7.70 -0.35 0.56
N MET A 9 7.74 -1.25 1.53
CA MET A 9 8.29 -1.01 2.86
C MET A 9 9.52 -1.86 3.12
N ARG A 10 10.48 -1.29 3.85
CA ARG A 10 11.61 -2.01 4.44
C ARG A 10 11.70 -1.75 5.93
N THR A 11 12.06 -2.78 6.69
CA THR A 11 12.31 -2.69 8.13
C THR A 11 13.76 -2.28 8.36
N LEU A 12 13.96 -1.21 9.13
CA LEU A 12 15.28 -0.76 9.54
C LEU A 12 15.80 -1.59 10.72
N PRO A 13 17.14 -1.65 10.95
CA PRO A 13 17.72 -2.44 12.02
C PRO A 13 17.22 -2.09 13.43
N GLU A 14 16.79 -0.85 13.66
CA GLU A 14 16.18 -0.40 14.91
C GLU A 14 14.71 -0.84 15.09
N GLY A 15 14.12 -1.53 14.11
CA GLY A 15 12.75 -2.05 14.13
C GLY A 15 11.68 -1.09 13.62
N SER A 16 12.06 0.11 13.15
CA SER A 16 11.16 1.02 12.43
C SER A 16 11.00 0.58 10.97
N ALA A 17 10.03 1.13 10.25
CA ALA A 17 9.85 0.90 8.81
C ALA A 17 9.96 2.21 8.03
N THR A 18 10.43 2.10 6.78
CA THR A 18 10.50 3.23 5.82
C THR A 18 10.24 2.72 4.41
N ILE A 19 10.03 3.62 3.45
CA ILE A 19 9.85 3.26 2.04
C ILE A 19 11.14 2.59 1.51
N ALA A 20 10.98 1.48 0.82
CA ALA A 20 12.04 0.77 0.13
C ALA A 20 12.31 1.44 -1.23
N GLU A 21 13.28 2.35 -1.27
CA GLU A 21 13.71 2.98 -2.53
C GLU A 21 14.55 2.01 -3.38
N ARG A 22 14.33 2.00 -4.69
CA ARG A 22 15.14 1.20 -5.63
C ARG A 22 16.63 1.52 -5.47
N PRO A 23 17.53 0.53 -5.51
CA PRO A 23 17.30 -0.87 -5.94
C PRO A 23 16.99 -1.85 -4.80
N ILE A 24 16.58 -1.37 -3.61
CA ILE A 24 16.31 -2.25 -2.47
C ILE A 24 15.00 -3.00 -2.70
N GLU A 25 15.00 -4.32 -2.50
CA GLU A 25 13.76 -5.11 -2.50
C GLU A 25 12.97 -4.83 -1.21
N PRO A 26 11.65 -4.65 -1.29
CA PRO A 26 10.82 -4.43 -0.10
C PRO A 26 10.75 -5.69 0.78
N ASP A 27 10.70 -5.49 2.09
CA ASP A 27 10.42 -6.55 3.08
C ASP A 27 8.90 -6.83 3.19
N SER A 28 8.09 -5.80 2.92
CA SER A 28 6.63 -5.85 2.91
C SER A 28 6.04 -4.73 2.07
N TRP A 29 4.71 -4.72 1.96
CA TRP A 29 3.94 -3.64 1.34
C TRP A 29 2.80 -3.23 2.25
N ASP A 30 2.54 -1.93 2.29
CA ASP A 30 1.36 -1.36 2.91
C ASP A 30 0.45 -0.79 1.80
N VAL A 31 -0.86 -0.97 1.92
CA VAL A 31 -1.83 -0.50 0.93
C VAL A 31 -2.86 0.36 1.64
N LEU A 32 -2.91 1.65 1.31
CA LEU A 32 -3.82 2.61 1.94
C LEU A 32 -4.86 3.08 0.92
N VAL A 33 -6.11 3.16 1.36
CA VAL A 33 -7.19 3.85 0.63
C VAL A 33 -7.41 5.21 1.27
N ARG A 34 -7.32 6.29 0.49
CA ARG A 34 -7.47 7.66 0.96
C ARG A 34 -8.53 8.42 0.17
N ASP A 35 -9.19 9.36 0.83
CA ASP A 35 -10.07 10.31 0.16
C ASP A 35 -9.30 11.55 -0.35
N GLU A 36 -10.01 12.51 -0.94
CA GLU A 36 -9.41 13.74 -1.47
C GLU A 36 -8.85 14.71 -0.42
N ASN A 37 -9.25 14.53 0.84
CA ASN A 37 -8.72 15.30 1.95
C ASN A 37 -7.46 14.65 2.54
N GLY A 38 -7.12 13.44 2.06
CA GLY A 38 -6.02 12.63 2.57
C GLY A 38 -6.41 11.77 3.78
N ASP A 39 -7.70 11.68 4.10
CA ASP A 39 -8.19 10.85 5.20
C ASP A 39 -8.14 9.37 4.81
N VAL A 40 -7.58 8.53 5.68
CA VAL A 40 -7.53 7.07 5.47
C VAL A 40 -8.91 6.46 5.67
N LEU A 41 -9.40 5.78 4.65
CA LEU A 41 -10.71 5.11 4.64
C LEU A 41 -10.60 3.61 4.93
N ASP A 42 -9.54 2.96 4.46
CA ASP A 42 -9.17 1.56 4.71
C ASP A 42 -7.65 1.43 4.58
N GLU A 43 -7.08 0.40 5.21
CA GLU A 43 -5.66 0.07 5.11
C GLU A 43 -5.42 -1.44 5.23
N ALA A 44 -4.30 -1.90 4.68
CA ALA A 44 -3.77 -3.24 4.87
C ALA A 44 -2.24 -3.17 4.90
N ASP A 45 -1.67 -3.46 6.06
CA ASP A 45 -0.25 -3.30 6.33
C ASP A 45 0.49 -4.64 6.33
N ASP A 46 1.82 -4.55 6.26
CA ASP A 46 2.72 -5.68 6.52
C ASP A 46 2.54 -6.87 5.55
N ILE A 47 2.01 -6.62 4.35
CA ILE A 47 1.74 -7.64 3.33
C ILE A 47 3.08 -8.18 2.84
N LYS A 48 3.29 -9.50 2.87
CA LYS A 48 4.62 -10.10 2.63
C LYS A 48 4.92 -10.48 1.18
N THR A 49 3.93 -10.45 0.29
CA THR A 49 4.13 -10.80 -1.12
C THR A 49 3.31 -9.89 -2.02
N TYR A 50 3.86 -9.59 -3.19
CA TYR A 50 3.14 -8.78 -4.18
C TYR A 50 1.84 -9.46 -4.67
N ALA A 51 1.80 -10.79 -4.74
CA ALA A 51 0.55 -11.52 -5.05
C ALA A 51 -0.55 -11.30 -3.98
N ALA A 52 -0.17 -11.12 -2.72
CA ALA A 52 -1.12 -10.76 -1.67
C ALA A 52 -1.55 -9.29 -1.80
N VAL A 53 -0.66 -8.38 -2.25
CA VAL A 53 -1.01 -7.00 -2.59
C VAL A 53 -2.08 -6.97 -3.69
N GLU A 54 -1.92 -7.76 -4.76
CA GLU A 54 -2.92 -7.85 -5.83
C GLU A 54 -4.29 -8.32 -5.31
N THR A 55 -4.31 -9.23 -4.34
CA THR A 55 -5.55 -9.73 -3.71
C THR A 55 -6.23 -8.63 -2.88
N VAL A 56 -5.45 -7.88 -2.10
CA VAL A 56 -5.94 -6.73 -1.32
C VAL A 56 -6.45 -5.63 -2.25
N LEU A 57 -5.69 -5.29 -3.28
CA LEU A 57 -6.07 -4.30 -4.28
C LEU A 57 -7.39 -4.67 -4.96
N ALA A 58 -7.56 -5.93 -5.36
CA ALA A 58 -8.83 -6.40 -5.93
C ALA A 58 -10.01 -6.25 -4.95
N ALA A 59 -9.80 -6.52 -3.66
CA ALA A 59 -10.84 -6.33 -2.64
C ALA A 59 -11.19 -4.85 -2.44
N PHE A 60 -10.18 -3.96 -2.41
CA PHE A 60 -10.40 -2.52 -2.31
C PHE A 60 -11.09 -1.94 -3.55
N LEU A 61 -10.70 -2.35 -4.76
CA LEU A 61 -11.37 -1.93 -6.00
C LEU A 61 -12.83 -2.42 -6.10
N LEU A 62 -13.19 -3.53 -5.46
CA LEU A 62 -14.60 -3.93 -5.34
C LEU A 62 -15.41 -2.97 -4.46
N LYS A 63 -14.78 -2.38 -3.43
CA LYS A 63 -15.40 -1.42 -2.50
C LYS A 63 -15.36 0.02 -3.04
N TYR A 64 -14.29 0.37 -3.77
CA TYR A 64 -14.00 1.68 -4.33
C TYR A 64 -13.69 1.56 -5.83
N PRO A 65 -14.72 1.29 -6.68
CA PRO A 65 -14.52 0.94 -8.08
C PRO A 65 -13.93 2.05 -8.95
N ASP A 66 -14.06 3.31 -8.53
CA ASP A 66 -13.56 4.48 -9.24
C ASP A 66 -12.27 5.04 -8.61
N ALA A 67 -11.60 4.29 -7.73
CA ALA A 67 -10.36 4.73 -7.11
C ALA A 67 -9.20 4.71 -8.10
N ASP A 68 -8.35 5.73 -8.05
CA ASP A 68 -7.07 5.73 -8.77
C ASP A 68 -6.04 4.88 -8.02
N VAL A 69 -5.14 4.23 -8.72
CA VAL A 69 -4.15 3.32 -8.11
C VAL A 69 -2.74 3.83 -8.40
N GLU A 70 -2.00 4.11 -7.34
CA GLU A 70 -0.60 4.56 -7.39
C GLU A 70 0.32 3.54 -6.70
N GLU A 71 1.47 3.29 -7.29
CA GLU A 71 2.56 2.50 -6.68
C GLU A 71 3.82 3.37 -6.62
N LEU A 72 4.42 3.47 -5.43
CA LEU A 72 5.57 4.34 -5.14
C LEU A 72 6.93 3.64 -5.31
#